data_AF-A0AAX6RXG0-F1
#
_entry.id   AF-A0AAX6RXG0-F1
#
_cell.length_a   1.000
_cell.length_b   1.000
_cell.length_c   1.000
_cell.angle_alpha   90.00
_cell.angle_beta   90.00
_cell.angle_gamma   90.00
#
_symmetry.space_group_name_H-M   'P 1'
#
loop_
_entity.id
_entity.type
_entity.pdbx_description
1 polymer ?
#
loop_
_entity_poly.entity_id
_entity_poly.type
_entity_poly.pdbx_seq_one_letter_code
_entity_poly.pdbx_strand_id
1 'polypeptide(L)'
;MNPENLSKLPLFNKNSFVVSIIPGLQKEEQEAVEKRGCQVLTALKKLSKDNEAWNLPKAQPPVIAVLGSGGGLRAHIACLGVLSELKTLGLLDAVTYLSGVSGSTWALSSFYTKDGNTEDIEAELKHRFDQKEWDFKHSLEKTVEAGKLENYSLTDFWAYIVVSKQTRELQDSCLSSMTKHVEEGTLPYPIFAAIDDDLHRDHKEKAQNPWFEFTPHHAGYPALGAYIPIAHFGSKFMEGRLVRPEPERDLSFLKGLWGSALASLEEIKNFILDQLLSLKEKLNMTHLHLKGERFYHESTEVAGWIDSTGTIVEELLDLAMTYIKDPNAPGILEKLQVLQQKLEAGRRGDDEVSETALRWLAEMAQDWNNVSPEDQGKFLEQLVQCFMKLEEHSGLSSYPRLFFKDVMSEILDTFKVLIKTGVCCFKWEWGTIYNFLYKHGDIEEKEMSNRELLHLVDAGFAINSPYPLVLLPARNVQLILSFDFSAGDPFETIRSTAKYCHDHKIPFPLLEEAKLKEWSAAPKSCYILKGEKGPVVMHFPLFNIDTCGAAPRFPNHVQCSTLSAKNNGNC
;
A
#
# COMPACT_ATOMS: atom_id res chain seq x y z
N MET A 1 16.34 9.86 8.80
CA MET A 1 16.46 9.25 10.14
C MET A 1 17.86 9.51 10.73
N ASN A 2 17.97 9.70 12.05
CA ASN A 2 19.25 9.87 12.74
C ASN A 2 19.99 8.50 12.84
N PRO A 3 21.22 8.34 12.31
CA PRO A 3 21.95 7.08 12.29
C PRO A 3 22.20 6.46 13.68
N GLU A 4 22.09 7.23 14.76
CA GLU A 4 22.28 6.72 16.12
C GLU A 4 21.14 5.81 16.62
N ASN A 5 19.93 5.90 16.04
CA ASN A 5 18.81 5.02 16.43
C ASN A 5 18.85 3.63 15.79
N LEU A 6 19.66 3.41 14.75
CA LEU A 6 19.91 2.08 14.16
C LEU A 6 20.68 1.16 15.11
N SER A 7 21.45 1.72 16.05
CA SER A 7 22.27 0.96 17.01
C SER A 7 21.48 0.33 18.17
N LYS A 8 20.18 0.64 18.30
CA LYS A 8 19.29 0.10 19.34
C LYS A 8 18.45 -1.09 18.87
N LEU A 9 18.53 -1.46 17.60
CA LEU A 9 17.93 -2.71 17.13
C LEU A 9 18.77 -3.89 17.66
N PRO A 10 18.15 -4.98 18.14
CA PRO A 10 18.90 -6.15 18.60
C PRO A 10 19.90 -6.60 17.52
N LEU A 11 21.12 -6.92 17.93
CA LEU A 11 22.13 -7.51 17.05
C LEU A 11 21.63 -8.89 16.58
N PHE A 12 20.88 -8.93 15.49
CA PHE A 12 20.30 -10.16 14.97
C PHE A 12 21.36 -10.95 14.19
N ASN A 13 21.50 -12.23 14.56
CA ASN A 13 22.41 -13.17 13.93
C ASN A 13 21.93 -13.47 12.50
N LYS A 14 22.75 -13.16 11.48
CA LYS A 14 22.43 -13.31 10.04
C LYS A 14 22.21 -14.77 9.56
N ASN A 15 22.00 -15.72 10.47
CA ASN A 15 21.87 -17.16 10.18
C ASN A 15 20.78 -17.88 11.00
N SER A 16 19.92 -17.16 11.74
CA SER A 16 18.81 -17.79 12.45
C SER A 16 17.77 -18.34 11.48
N PHE A 17 17.22 -19.51 11.80
CA PHE A 17 15.92 -19.93 11.25
C PHE A 17 14.86 -19.02 11.85
N VAL A 18 14.19 -18.26 11.00
CA VAL A 18 13.22 -17.22 11.40
C VAL A 18 11.82 -17.55 10.89
N VAL A 19 11.73 -18.35 9.83
CA VAL A 19 10.45 -18.85 9.31
C VAL A 19 9.90 -19.90 10.25
N SER A 20 8.66 -19.70 10.70
CA SER A 20 7.92 -20.61 11.55
C SER A 20 6.84 -21.31 10.74
N ILE A 21 6.85 -22.64 10.74
CA ILE A 21 5.79 -23.47 10.16
C ILE A 21 5.03 -24.10 11.33
N ILE A 22 3.94 -23.46 11.75
CA ILE A 22 3.15 -23.86 12.92
C ILE A 22 1.68 -23.97 12.51
N PRO A 23 1.05 -25.15 12.70
CA PRO A 23 -0.38 -25.28 12.48
C PRO A 23 -1.15 -24.53 13.58
N GLY A 24 -2.08 -23.65 13.18
CA GLY A 24 -2.94 -22.91 14.10
C GLY A 24 -2.48 -21.47 14.36
N LEU A 25 -2.84 -20.94 15.53
CA LEU A 25 -2.52 -19.56 15.92
C LEU A 25 -1.13 -19.46 16.53
N GLN A 26 -0.48 -18.32 16.32
CA GLN A 26 0.83 -18.07 16.93
C GLN A 26 0.72 -17.76 18.41
N LYS A 27 1.78 -18.07 19.15
CA LYS A 27 1.79 -17.98 20.61
C LYS A 27 1.41 -16.58 21.10
N GLU A 28 1.92 -15.56 20.44
CA GLU A 28 1.68 -14.15 20.72
C GLU A 28 0.21 -13.77 20.49
N GLU A 29 -0.45 -14.34 19.47
CA GLU A 29 -1.89 -14.18 19.27
C GLU A 29 -2.68 -14.87 20.37
N GLN A 30 -2.33 -16.11 20.72
CA GLN A 30 -3.01 -16.87 21.78
C GLN A 30 -2.96 -16.13 23.12
N GLU A 31 -1.77 -15.66 23.52
CA GLU A 31 -1.57 -14.94 24.79
C GLU A 31 -2.31 -13.60 24.81
N ALA A 32 -2.25 -12.83 23.73
CA ALA A 32 -2.96 -11.55 23.62
C ALA A 32 -4.49 -11.74 23.68
N VAL A 33 -5.02 -12.74 22.98
CA VAL A 33 -6.46 -13.05 22.92
C VAL A 33 -6.97 -13.61 24.25
N GLU A 34 -6.19 -14.44 24.93
CA GLU A 34 -6.52 -14.94 26.28
C GLU A 34 -6.67 -13.77 27.26
N LYS A 35 -5.70 -12.84 27.25
CA LYS A 35 -5.73 -11.64 28.10
C LYS A 35 -6.90 -10.72 27.74
N ARG A 36 -7.16 -10.49 26.45
CA ARG A 36 -8.33 -9.73 25.96
C ARG A 36 -9.64 -10.36 26.43
N GLY A 37 -9.70 -11.68 26.53
CA GLY A 37 -10.89 -12.41 26.99
C GLY A 37 -11.42 -11.93 28.34
N CYS A 38 -10.55 -11.55 29.27
CA CYS A 38 -10.95 -10.99 30.56
C CYS A 38 -11.69 -9.64 30.41
N GLN A 39 -11.24 -8.80 29.47
CA GLN A 39 -11.87 -7.52 29.18
C GLN A 39 -13.22 -7.71 28.48
N VAL A 40 -13.28 -8.64 27.52
CA VAL A 40 -14.52 -9.01 26.83
C VAL A 40 -15.60 -9.46 27.81
N LEU A 41 -15.27 -10.36 28.75
CA LEU A 41 -16.22 -10.77 29.79
C LEU A 41 -16.70 -9.59 30.65
N THR A 42 -15.80 -8.66 30.98
CA THR A 42 -16.13 -7.49 31.80
C THR A 42 -17.05 -6.53 31.04
N ALA A 43 -16.77 -6.28 29.77
CA ALA A 43 -17.60 -5.46 28.89
C ALA A 43 -19.00 -6.06 28.73
N LEU A 44 -19.08 -7.35 28.41
CA LEU A 44 -20.35 -8.06 28.26
C LEU A 44 -21.19 -8.03 29.54
N LYS A 45 -20.57 -8.22 30.72
CA LYS A 45 -21.25 -8.09 32.02
C LYS A 45 -21.78 -6.68 32.25
N LYS A 46 -21.06 -5.65 31.79
CA LYS A 46 -21.49 -4.24 31.91
C LYS A 46 -22.67 -3.96 30.97
N LEU A 47 -22.62 -4.46 29.74
CA LEU A 47 -23.68 -4.33 28.74
C LEU A 47 -24.94 -5.11 29.13
N SER A 48 -24.79 -6.22 29.86
CA SER A 48 -25.90 -7.08 30.26
C SER A 48 -26.53 -6.72 31.61
N LYS A 49 -26.10 -5.63 32.28
CA LYS A 49 -26.52 -5.30 33.66
C LYS A 49 -28.04 -5.25 33.84
N ASP A 50 -28.76 -4.79 32.82
CA ASP A 50 -30.21 -4.62 32.86
C ASP A 50 -30.97 -5.70 32.07
N ASN A 51 -30.29 -6.79 31.69
CA ASN A 51 -30.87 -7.84 30.86
C ASN A 51 -30.57 -9.25 31.40
N GLU A 52 -31.47 -9.74 32.26
CA GLU A 52 -31.40 -11.07 32.87
C GLU A 52 -31.39 -12.23 31.84
N ALA A 53 -31.75 -11.98 30.57
CA ALA A 53 -31.71 -12.99 29.52
C ALA A 53 -30.28 -13.34 29.05
N TRP A 54 -29.28 -12.53 29.39
CA TRP A 54 -27.88 -12.77 29.03
C TRP A 54 -27.26 -13.79 29.98
N ASN A 55 -27.43 -15.08 29.67
CA ASN A 55 -26.72 -16.15 30.36
C ASN A 55 -25.27 -16.25 29.86
N LEU A 56 -24.42 -15.33 30.33
CA LEU A 56 -23.01 -15.27 29.93
C LEU A 56 -22.28 -16.55 30.35
N PRO A 57 -21.48 -17.17 29.45
CA PRO A 57 -20.72 -18.37 29.79
C PRO A 57 -19.78 -18.09 30.97
N LYS A 58 -19.77 -19.00 31.96
CA LYS A 58 -18.94 -18.84 33.17
C LYS A 58 -17.46 -19.17 32.94
N ALA A 59 -17.11 -19.85 31.84
CA ALA A 59 -15.79 -20.44 31.63
C ALA A 59 -14.95 -19.76 30.54
N GLN A 60 -15.55 -19.34 29.41
CA GLN A 60 -14.83 -18.69 28.31
C GLN A 60 -15.68 -17.59 27.65
N PRO A 61 -15.11 -16.40 27.37
CA PRO A 61 -15.81 -15.35 26.63
C PRO A 61 -16.18 -15.83 25.21
N PRO A 62 -17.31 -15.36 24.66
CA PRO A 62 -17.54 -15.50 23.23
C PRO A 62 -16.47 -14.72 22.46
N VAL A 63 -15.96 -15.31 21.39
CA VAL A 63 -15.03 -14.63 20.48
C VAL A 63 -15.86 -13.81 19.49
N ILE A 64 -15.73 -12.49 19.58
CA ILE A 64 -16.46 -11.53 18.74
C ILE A 64 -15.47 -10.84 17.81
N ALA A 65 -15.77 -10.82 16.51
CA ALA A 65 -14.95 -10.13 15.52
C ALA A 65 -15.71 -8.96 14.88
N VAL A 66 -15.00 -7.87 14.62
CA VAL A 66 -15.47 -6.75 13.80
C VAL A 66 -14.67 -6.74 12.49
N LEU A 67 -15.37 -6.65 11.37
CA LEU A 67 -14.79 -6.66 10.02
C LEU A 67 -15.16 -5.38 9.28
N GLY A 68 -14.18 -4.69 8.74
CA GLY A 68 -14.36 -3.55 7.83
C GLY A 68 -14.01 -3.93 6.39
N SER A 69 -14.96 -3.73 5.47
CA SER A 69 -14.72 -3.97 4.03
C SER A 69 -13.75 -2.95 3.42
N GLY A 70 -13.33 -3.18 2.18
CA GLY A 70 -12.62 -2.18 1.40
C GLY A 70 -13.51 -1.08 0.81
N GLY A 71 -12.87 -0.08 0.19
CA GLY A 71 -13.55 1.09 -0.40
C GLY A 71 -12.77 2.41 -0.31
N GLY A 72 -11.44 2.36 -0.27
CA GLY A 72 -10.58 3.55 -0.22
C GLY A 72 -10.94 4.51 0.91
N LEU A 73 -10.89 5.83 0.63
CA LEU A 73 -11.15 6.86 1.62
C LEU A 73 -12.57 6.78 2.24
N ARG A 74 -13.57 6.30 1.49
CA ARG A 74 -14.92 6.07 2.02
C ARG A 74 -14.91 5.04 3.13
N ALA A 75 -14.29 3.88 2.89
CA ALA A 75 -14.16 2.83 3.89
C ALA A 75 -13.31 3.29 5.09
N HIS A 76 -12.24 4.06 4.85
CA HIS A 76 -11.43 4.64 5.92
C HIS A 76 -12.28 5.50 6.87
N ILE A 77 -12.98 6.50 6.35
CA ILE A 77 -13.77 7.43 7.18
C ILE A 77 -14.95 6.71 7.84
N ALA A 78 -15.66 5.85 7.10
CA ALA A 78 -16.79 5.10 7.63
C ALA A 78 -16.37 4.13 8.74
N CYS A 79 -15.23 3.44 8.58
CA CYS A 79 -14.70 2.53 9.60
C CYS A 79 -14.31 3.28 10.87
N LEU A 80 -13.66 4.45 10.78
CA LEU A 80 -13.38 5.29 11.96
C LEU A 80 -14.66 5.72 12.69
N GLY A 81 -15.71 6.09 11.96
CA GLY A 81 -17.02 6.40 12.53
C GLY A 81 -17.63 5.20 13.27
N VAL A 82 -17.56 4.01 12.67
CA VAL A 82 -18.01 2.76 13.31
C VAL A 82 -17.23 2.48 14.59
N LEU A 83 -15.90 2.62 14.58
CA LEU A 83 -15.07 2.40 15.77
C LEU A 83 -15.39 3.40 16.89
N SER A 84 -15.62 4.67 16.54
CA SER A 84 -16.04 5.70 17.49
C SER A 84 -17.38 5.38 18.15
N GLU A 85 -18.38 4.95 17.37
CA GLU A 85 -19.69 4.58 17.90
C GLU A 85 -19.63 3.28 18.73
N LEU A 86 -18.90 2.27 18.27
CA LEU A 86 -18.70 1.03 19.06
C LEU A 86 -18.04 1.31 20.41
N LYS A 87 -17.11 2.27 20.47
CA LYS A 87 -16.48 2.71 21.72
C LYS A 87 -17.49 3.44 22.61
N THR A 88 -18.27 4.36 22.05
CA THR A 88 -19.32 5.11 22.77
C THR A 88 -20.37 4.18 23.40
N LEU A 89 -20.77 3.14 22.67
CA LEU A 89 -21.71 2.12 23.14
C LEU A 89 -21.08 1.10 24.11
N GLY A 90 -19.75 1.12 24.31
CA GLY A 90 -19.03 0.13 25.09
C GLY A 90 -18.96 -1.26 24.44
N LEU A 91 -19.32 -1.38 23.16
CA LEU A 91 -19.28 -2.62 22.39
C LEU A 91 -17.85 -2.97 21.97
N LEU A 92 -17.00 -1.97 21.72
CA LEU A 92 -15.62 -2.19 21.29
C LEU A 92 -14.82 -3.01 22.32
N ASP A 93 -15.08 -2.81 23.62
CA ASP A 93 -14.45 -3.57 24.71
C ASP A 93 -14.85 -5.06 24.71
N ALA A 94 -15.97 -5.40 24.08
CA ALA A 94 -16.43 -6.78 23.90
C ALA A 94 -15.85 -7.45 22.63
N VAL A 95 -15.12 -6.71 21.79
CA VAL A 95 -14.53 -7.23 20.56
C VAL A 95 -13.19 -7.91 20.85
N THR A 96 -13.02 -9.12 20.34
CA THR A 96 -11.77 -9.90 20.41
C THR A 96 -10.86 -9.59 19.23
N TYR A 97 -11.39 -9.68 18.00
CA TYR A 97 -10.65 -9.44 16.77
C TYR A 97 -11.20 -8.24 16.02
N LEU A 98 -10.30 -7.43 15.48
CA LEU A 98 -10.66 -6.31 14.63
C LEU A 98 -9.88 -6.45 13.32
N SER A 99 -10.59 -6.55 12.19
CA SER A 99 -9.95 -6.85 10.91
C SER A 99 -10.46 -5.97 9.79
N GLY A 100 -9.59 -5.66 8.83
CA GLY A 100 -9.94 -4.83 7.69
C GLY A 100 -9.25 -5.23 6.39
N VAL A 101 -9.89 -4.84 5.29
CA VAL A 101 -9.35 -4.90 3.92
C VAL A 101 -9.31 -3.48 3.34
N SER A 102 -8.33 -3.19 2.48
CA SER A 102 -8.24 -1.93 1.74
C SER A 102 -8.40 -0.70 2.65
N GLY A 103 -9.24 0.28 2.30
CA GLY A 103 -9.45 1.50 3.08
C GLY A 103 -9.74 1.30 4.58
N SER A 104 -10.34 0.18 5.01
CA SER A 104 -10.51 -0.11 6.45
C SER A 104 -9.18 -0.37 7.16
N THR A 105 -8.16 -0.89 6.44
CA THR A 105 -6.80 -1.02 7.00
C THR A 105 -6.20 0.34 7.35
N TRP A 106 -6.51 1.39 6.59
CA TRP A 106 -6.04 2.75 6.87
C TRP A 106 -6.62 3.26 8.19
N ALA A 107 -7.93 3.05 8.39
CA ALA A 107 -8.64 3.37 9.62
C ALA A 107 -8.03 2.64 10.83
N LEU A 108 -7.77 1.34 10.66
CA LEU A 108 -7.16 0.51 11.69
C LEU A 108 -5.75 1.01 12.03
N SER A 109 -4.91 1.30 11.04
CA SER A 109 -3.58 1.86 11.28
C SER A 109 -3.65 3.14 12.14
N SER A 110 -4.53 4.08 11.78
CA SER A 110 -4.71 5.30 12.57
C SER A 110 -5.25 4.99 13.99
N PHE A 111 -6.22 4.08 14.11
CA PHE A 111 -6.80 3.66 15.38
C PHE A 111 -5.75 3.13 16.37
N TYR A 112 -4.90 2.20 15.92
CA TYR A 112 -3.90 1.59 16.79
C TYR A 112 -2.74 2.52 17.11
N THR A 113 -2.32 3.39 16.18
CA THR A 113 -1.23 4.35 16.47
C THR A 113 -1.62 5.54 17.33
N LYS A 114 -2.91 5.69 17.60
CA LYS A 114 -3.44 6.66 18.55
C LYS A 114 -4.01 5.98 19.79
N ASP A 115 -3.59 4.75 20.07
CA ASP A 115 -3.98 3.99 21.25
C ASP A 115 -5.50 3.87 21.44
N GLY A 116 -6.26 3.86 20.35
CA GLY A 116 -7.72 3.85 20.34
C GLY A 116 -8.40 5.17 20.75
N ASN A 117 -7.68 6.29 20.76
CA ASN A 117 -8.22 7.62 21.02
C ASN A 117 -8.97 8.17 19.79
N THR A 118 -10.24 7.83 19.69
CA THR A 118 -11.18 8.21 18.63
C THR A 118 -11.38 9.72 18.50
N GLU A 119 -11.32 10.45 19.60
CA GLU A 119 -11.48 11.90 19.67
C GLU A 119 -10.28 12.62 19.02
N ASP A 120 -9.06 12.18 19.37
CA ASP A 120 -7.83 12.71 18.76
C ASP A 120 -7.77 12.38 17.26
N ILE A 121 -8.18 11.16 16.88
CA ILE A 121 -8.23 10.75 15.46
C ILE A 121 -9.20 11.64 14.67
N GLU A 122 -10.39 11.90 15.21
CA GLU A 122 -11.38 12.76 14.55
C GLU A 122 -10.86 14.19 14.40
N ALA A 123 -10.24 14.75 15.45
CA ALA A 123 -9.66 16.09 15.42
C ALA A 123 -8.52 16.19 14.39
N GLU A 124 -7.64 15.20 14.34
CA GLU A 124 -6.56 15.14 13.36
C GLU A 124 -7.08 14.97 11.93
N LEU A 125 -8.10 14.12 11.72
CA LEU A 125 -8.71 13.94 10.41
C LEU A 125 -9.33 15.25 9.91
N LYS A 126 -10.08 15.97 10.75
CA LYS A 126 -10.62 17.30 10.40
C LYS A 126 -9.50 18.27 10.03
N HIS A 127 -8.47 18.37 10.88
CA HIS A 127 -7.34 19.24 10.63
C HIS A 127 -6.65 18.96 9.29
N ARG A 128 -6.32 17.69 9.00
CA ARG A 128 -5.68 17.27 7.75
C ARG A 128 -6.50 17.66 6.52
N PHE A 129 -7.81 17.42 6.55
CA PHE A 129 -8.67 17.70 5.40
C PHE A 129 -9.01 19.18 5.25
N ASP A 130 -9.09 19.95 6.34
CA ASP A 130 -9.34 21.40 6.33
C ASP A 130 -8.15 22.19 5.77
N GLN A 131 -6.91 21.82 6.13
CA GLN A 131 -5.71 22.49 5.60
C GLN A 131 -5.57 22.29 4.08
N LYS A 132 -6.14 21.21 3.54
CA LYS A 132 -5.97 20.79 2.14
C LYS A 132 -4.48 20.61 1.73
N GLU A 133 -3.57 20.54 2.70
CA GLU A 133 -2.13 20.34 2.51
C GLU A 133 -1.78 18.84 2.43
N TRP A 134 -0.62 18.56 1.86
CA TRP A 134 0.00 17.25 1.77
C TRP A 134 1.51 17.48 1.74
N ASP A 135 2.26 16.79 2.60
CA ASP A 135 3.72 16.88 2.63
C ASP A 135 4.30 16.13 1.42
N PHE A 136 4.29 16.82 0.29
CA PHE A 136 4.79 16.31 -0.97
C PHE A 136 6.30 16.06 -0.92
N LYS A 137 7.06 16.94 -0.26
CA LYS A 137 8.51 16.84 -0.21
C LYS A 137 8.90 15.56 0.52
N HIS A 138 8.36 15.35 1.72
CA HIS A 138 8.65 14.15 2.49
C HIS A 138 8.14 12.87 1.78
N SER A 139 6.99 12.96 1.11
CA SER A 139 6.45 11.88 0.27
C SER A 139 7.41 11.48 -0.85
N LEU A 140 8.00 12.46 -1.53
CA LEU A 140 8.97 12.23 -2.60
C LEU A 140 10.27 11.63 -2.04
N GLU A 141 10.78 12.15 -0.92
CA GLU A 141 11.97 11.60 -0.24
C GLU A 141 11.81 10.11 0.09
N LYS A 142 10.65 9.72 0.66
CA LYS A 142 10.32 8.32 0.94
C LYS A 142 10.21 7.47 -0.33
N THR A 143 9.63 8.03 -1.39
CA THR A 143 9.54 7.33 -2.69
C THR A 143 10.93 7.12 -3.29
N VAL A 144 11.83 8.10 -3.17
CA VAL A 144 13.24 8.02 -3.59
C VAL A 144 14.00 6.97 -2.79
N GLU A 145 13.82 6.93 -1.47
CA GLU A 145 14.42 5.89 -0.62
C GLU A 145 13.95 4.50 -1.04
N ALA A 146 12.64 4.33 -1.26
CA ALA A 146 12.08 3.08 -1.76
C ALA A 146 12.62 2.71 -3.15
N GLY A 147 12.81 3.70 -4.03
CA GLY A 147 13.39 3.54 -5.37
C GLY A 147 14.81 2.96 -5.38
N LYS A 148 15.51 2.95 -4.24
CA LYS A 148 16.84 2.31 -4.12
C LYS A 148 16.76 0.80 -3.93
N LEU A 149 15.59 0.26 -3.62
CA LEU A 149 15.37 -1.17 -3.41
C LEU A 149 15.38 -1.93 -4.75
N GLU A 150 15.88 -3.16 -4.70
CA GLU A 150 15.87 -4.10 -5.82
C GLU A 150 14.45 -4.57 -6.15
N ASN A 151 13.59 -4.71 -5.13
CA ASN A 151 12.20 -5.14 -5.24
C ASN A 151 11.20 -3.96 -5.23
N TYR A 152 11.62 -2.79 -5.71
CA TYR A 152 10.71 -1.65 -5.91
C TYR A 152 9.59 -2.02 -6.88
N SER A 153 8.35 -1.63 -6.56
CA SER A 153 7.16 -1.91 -7.36
C SER A 153 6.20 -0.71 -7.42
N LEU A 154 5.08 -0.85 -8.15
CA LEU A 154 4.04 0.19 -8.16
C LEU A 154 3.47 0.48 -6.76
N THR A 155 3.52 -0.49 -5.84
CA THR A 155 3.06 -0.30 -4.46
C THR A 155 3.85 0.79 -3.73
N ASP A 156 5.16 0.90 -3.97
CA ASP A 156 6.00 1.93 -3.37
C ASP A 156 5.58 3.34 -3.81
N PHE A 157 5.45 3.55 -5.13
CA PHE A 157 4.94 4.80 -5.68
C PHE A 157 3.53 5.09 -5.16
N TRP A 158 2.66 4.09 -5.18
CA TRP A 158 1.28 4.20 -4.75
C TRP A 158 1.16 4.59 -3.28
N ALA A 159 1.92 3.95 -2.40
CA ALA A 159 1.95 4.23 -0.97
C ALA A 159 2.32 5.69 -0.69
N TYR A 160 3.50 6.10 -1.17
CA TYR A 160 4.10 7.35 -0.75
C TYR A 160 3.63 8.56 -1.56
N ILE A 161 3.08 8.37 -2.77
CA ILE A 161 2.56 9.48 -3.59
C ILE A 161 1.03 9.51 -3.62
N VAL A 162 0.38 8.37 -3.80
CA VAL A 162 -1.08 8.32 -4.04
C VAL A 162 -1.84 8.23 -2.73
N VAL A 163 -1.58 7.20 -1.93
CA VAL A 163 -2.30 6.95 -0.69
C VAL A 163 -1.99 8.05 0.32
N SER A 164 -0.71 8.43 0.49
CA SER A 164 -0.33 9.53 1.39
C SER A 164 -1.02 10.85 1.06
N LYS A 165 -1.25 11.14 -0.23
CA LYS A 165 -1.99 12.33 -0.68
C LYS A 165 -3.48 12.22 -0.40
N GLN A 166 -4.06 11.04 -0.61
CA GLN A 166 -5.49 10.79 -0.36
C GLN A 166 -5.83 10.82 1.14
N THR A 167 -4.98 10.22 1.98
CA THR A 167 -5.13 10.22 3.45
C THR A 167 -4.57 11.49 4.09
N ARG A 168 -3.79 12.27 3.34
CA ARG A 168 -3.05 13.47 3.79
C ARG A 168 -2.13 13.15 4.97
N GLU A 169 -1.47 12.00 4.89
CA GLU A 169 -0.71 11.44 6.00
C GLU A 169 0.45 10.58 5.49
N LEU A 170 1.61 10.78 6.09
CA LEU A 170 2.71 9.84 6.06
C LEU A 170 2.90 9.29 7.47
N GLN A 171 2.97 7.98 7.56
CA GLN A 171 3.08 7.25 8.80
C GLN A 171 4.34 6.38 8.78
N ASP A 172 5.40 6.88 9.40
CA ASP A 172 6.72 6.23 9.45
C ASP A 172 6.80 5.11 10.50
N SER A 173 5.82 5.01 11.40
CA SER A 173 5.79 3.94 12.39
C SER A 173 5.59 2.58 11.71
N CYS A 174 6.15 1.54 12.32
CA CYS A 174 6.05 0.16 11.88
C CYS A 174 4.82 -0.55 12.47
N LEU A 175 4.37 -1.64 11.85
CA LEU A 175 3.27 -2.45 12.40
C LEU A 175 3.67 -3.12 13.72
N SER A 176 4.94 -3.51 13.86
CA SER A 176 5.51 -4.01 15.12
C SER A 176 5.39 -3.05 16.32
N SER A 177 5.21 -1.75 16.08
CA SER A 177 5.06 -0.77 17.17
C SER A 177 3.71 -0.83 17.89
N MET A 178 2.72 -1.54 17.32
CA MET A 178 1.34 -1.61 17.84
C MET A 178 1.14 -2.70 18.92
N THR A 179 2.19 -3.41 19.34
CA THR A 179 2.04 -4.60 20.21
C THR A 179 1.55 -4.27 21.61
N LYS A 180 1.95 -3.14 22.20
CA LYS A 180 1.67 -2.80 23.62
C LYS A 180 0.19 -2.98 23.99
N HIS A 181 -0.71 -2.30 23.27
CA HIS A 181 -2.15 -2.34 23.58
C HIS A 181 -2.78 -3.70 23.29
N VAL A 182 -2.21 -4.44 22.34
CA VAL A 182 -2.66 -5.77 21.91
C VAL A 182 -2.24 -6.83 22.94
N GLU A 183 -0.97 -6.83 23.35
CA GLU A 183 -0.42 -7.71 24.39
C GLU A 183 -0.96 -7.40 25.79
N GLU A 184 -1.44 -6.17 26.03
CA GLU A 184 -2.19 -5.81 27.23
C GLU A 184 -3.67 -6.21 27.18
N GLY A 185 -4.15 -6.59 26.00
CA GLY A 185 -5.55 -6.90 25.73
C GLY A 185 -6.47 -5.67 25.85
N THR A 186 -5.93 -4.45 25.88
CA THR A 186 -6.71 -3.20 26.03
C THR A 186 -7.42 -2.79 24.74
N LEU A 187 -6.86 -3.17 23.59
CA LEU A 187 -7.53 -3.08 22.29
C LEU A 187 -7.78 -4.49 21.72
N PRO A 188 -8.73 -4.66 20.79
CA PRO A 188 -8.91 -5.91 20.06
C PRO A 188 -7.62 -6.32 19.33
N TYR A 189 -7.45 -7.60 19.03
CA TYR A 189 -6.32 -8.10 18.24
C TYR A 189 -6.50 -7.75 16.75
N PRO A 190 -5.60 -6.96 16.13
CA PRO A 190 -5.75 -6.52 14.76
C PRO A 190 -5.27 -7.56 13.74
N ILE A 191 -6.03 -7.70 12.65
CA ILE A 191 -5.68 -8.54 11.50
C ILE A 191 -5.85 -7.72 10.22
N PHE A 192 -4.77 -7.53 9.47
CA PHE A 192 -4.78 -6.88 8.17
C PHE A 192 -4.58 -7.91 7.06
N ALA A 193 -5.19 -7.66 5.90
CA ALA A 193 -5.27 -8.64 4.83
C ALA A 193 -4.65 -8.15 3.52
N ALA A 194 -3.91 -9.04 2.87
CA ALA A 194 -3.58 -8.97 1.45
C ALA A 194 -3.87 -10.34 0.80
N ILE A 195 -3.71 -10.40 -0.52
CA ILE A 195 -3.66 -11.67 -1.24
C ILE A 195 -2.37 -11.75 -2.06
N ASP A 196 -1.93 -12.97 -2.30
CA ASP A 196 -0.90 -13.25 -3.29
C ASP A 196 -1.51 -13.30 -4.69
N ASP A 197 -1.11 -12.37 -5.54
CA ASP A 197 -1.64 -12.19 -6.90
C ASP A 197 -1.20 -13.33 -7.84
N ASP A 198 -0.02 -13.92 -7.62
CA ASP A 198 0.45 -15.03 -8.44
C ASP A 198 -0.47 -16.25 -8.24
N LEU A 199 -0.77 -16.59 -6.98
CA LEU A 199 -1.67 -17.69 -6.64
C LEU A 199 -3.13 -17.39 -7.02
N HIS A 200 -3.51 -16.10 -7.06
CA HIS A 200 -4.85 -15.69 -7.43
C HIS A 200 -5.11 -15.86 -8.93
N ARG A 201 -4.11 -15.52 -9.78
CA ARG A 201 -4.22 -15.58 -11.24
C ARG A 201 -4.07 -17.00 -11.80
N ASP A 202 -3.27 -17.84 -11.15
CA ASP A 202 -3.10 -19.23 -11.59
C ASP A 202 -4.32 -20.09 -11.22
N HIS A 203 -5.30 -20.14 -12.13
CA HIS A 203 -6.52 -20.98 -12.02
C HIS A 203 -6.25 -22.50 -12.05
N LYS A 204 -4.98 -22.93 -11.96
CA LYS A 204 -4.58 -24.34 -12.01
C LYS A 204 -4.69 -24.94 -10.61
N GLU A 205 -5.87 -25.52 -10.39
CA GLU A 205 -6.26 -26.35 -9.25
C GLU A 205 -6.74 -25.63 -7.98
N LYS A 206 -7.84 -26.12 -7.44
CA LYS A 206 -8.68 -25.59 -6.36
C LYS A 206 -8.00 -25.59 -4.96
N ALA A 207 -6.67 -25.56 -4.88
CA ALA A 207 -5.94 -25.87 -3.65
C ALA A 207 -5.13 -24.71 -3.06
N GLN A 208 -4.88 -23.62 -3.80
CA GLN A 208 -4.04 -22.54 -3.29
C GLN A 208 -4.89 -21.41 -2.73
N ASN A 209 -4.87 -21.28 -1.40
CA ASN A 209 -5.55 -20.22 -0.68
C ASN A 209 -4.66 -18.97 -0.69
N PRO A 210 -5.02 -17.90 -1.44
CA PRO A 210 -4.11 -16.80 -1.72
C PRO A 210 -3.95 -15.82 -0.56
N TRP A 211 -4.64 -16.04 0.57
CA TRP A 211 -4.71 -15.05 1.64
C TRP A 211 -3.41 -14.93 2.42
N PHE A 212 -2.95 -13.69 2.56
CA PHE A 212 -1.78 -13.31 3.34
C PHE A 212 -2.21 -12.43 4.50
N GLU A 213 -1.75 -12.79 5.70
CA GLU A 213 -2.10 -12.16 6.95
C GLU A 213 -0.98 -11.26 7.48
N PHE A 214 -1.36 -10.13 8.07
CA PHE A 214 -0.47 -9.29 8.86
C PHE A 214 -1.08 -8.99 10.23
N THR A 215 -0.24 -9.07 11.25
CA THR A 215 -0.53 -8.68 12.63
C THR A 215 0.65 -7.89 13.20
N PRO A 216 0.53 -7.25 14.37
CA PRO A 216 1.65 -6.59 15.04
C PRO A 216 2.82 -7.52 15.37
N HIS A 217 2.62 -8.83 15.30
CA HIS A 217 3.64 -9.83 15.62
C HIS A 217 4.17 -10.53 14.37
N HIS A 218 3.30 -10.86 13.41
CA HIS A 218 3.63 -11.77 12.31
C HIS A 218 3.09 -11.32 10.95
N ALA A 219 3.72 -11.84 9.91
CA ALA A 219 3.28 -11.79 8.52
C ALA A 219 3.38 -13.21 7.92
N GLY A 220 2.38 -13.68 7.16
CA GLY A 220 2.47 -15.00 6.56
C GLY A 220 1.20 -15.57 5.91
N TYR A 221 1.26 -16.86 5.58
CA TYR A 221 0.20 -17.64 4.94
C TYR A 221 -0.49 -18.56 5.96
N PRO A 222 -1.73 -18.26 6.38
CA PRO A 222 -2.45 -19.13 7.30
C PRO A 222 -2.72 -20.52 6.76
N ALA A 223 -2.94 -20.64 5.44
CA ALA A 223 -3.18 -21.93 4.79
C ALA A 223 -1.97 -22.88 4.87
N LEU A 224 -0.76 -22.32 4.88
CA LEU A 224 0.49 -23.07 4.98
C LEU A 224 0.99 -23.17 6.44
N GLY A 225 0.33 -22.48 7.37
CA GLY A 225 0.85 -22.31 8.73
C GLY A 225 2.21 -21.59 8.76
N ALA A 226 2.56 -20.84 7.72
CA ALA A 226 3.91 -20.34 7.49
C ALA A 226 4.00 -18.84 7.77
N TYR A 227 4.86 -18.44 8.70
CA TYR A 227 4.95 -17.07 9.18
C TYR A 227 6.39 -16.63 9.45
N ILE A 228 6.59 -15.31 9.43
CA ILE A 228 7.77 -14.62 9.92
C ILE A 228 7.35 -13.54 10.92
N PRO A 229 8.25 -13.11 11.83
CA PRO A 229 8.04 -11.87 12.58
C PRO A 229 7.83 -10.70 11.62
N ILE A 230 6.86 -9.83 11.91
CA ILE A 230 6.51 -8.70 11.03
C ILE A 230 7.70 -7.78 10.75
N ALA A 231 8.63 -7.65 11.70
CA ALA A 231 9.87 -6.87 11.56
C ALA A 231 10.79 -7.37 10.43
N HIS A 232 10.63 -8.61 9.98
CA HIS A 232 11.39 -9.18 8.86
C HIS A 232 10.61 -9.19 7.54
N PHE A 233 9.39 -8.67 7.51
CA PHE A 233 8.64 -8.52 6.26
C PHE A 233 9.39 -7.60 5.29
N GLY A 234 9.76 -8.14 4.14
CA GLY A 234 10.61 -7.48 3.14
C GLY A 234 12.09 -7.84 3.19
N SER A 235 12.54 -8.61 4.18
CA SER A 235 13.89 -9.17 4.18
C SER A 235 14.04 -10.35 3.22
N LYS A 236 15.27 -10.63 2.77
CA LYS A 236 15.57 -11.76 1.88
C LYS A 236 15.81 -13.05 2.68
N PHE A 237 15.18 -14.14 2.23
CA PHE A 237 15.32 -15.46 2.83
C PHE A 237 15.77 -16.51 1.83
N MET A 238 16.31 -17.61 2.35
CA MET A 238 16.59 -18.83 1.59
C MET A 238 16.60 -20.01 2.56
N GLU A 239 15.91 -21.09 2.21
CA GLU A 239 15.87 -22.33 3.03
C GLU A 239 15.45 -22.06 4.50
N GLY A 240 14.50 -21.14 4.71
CA GLY A 240 14.00 -20.74 6.03
C GLY A 240 14.92 -19.83 6.85
N ARG A 241 16.05 -19.42 6.29
CA ARG A 241 17.05 -18.56 6.96
C ARG A 241 16.98 -17.14 6.42
N LEU A 242 17.20 -16.19 7.32
CA LEU A 242 17.34 -14.77 6.98
C LEU A 242 18.70 -14.51 6.33
N VAL A 243 18.74 -14.21 5.02
CA VAL A 243 19.97 -14.01 4.24
C VAL A 243 20.40 -12.54 4.23
N ARG A 244 19.45 -11.63 3.97
CA ARG A 244 19.68 -10.18 3.97
C ARG A 244 18.57 -9.51 4.77
N PRO A 245 18.84 -9.02 5.99
CA PRO A 245 17.88 -8.23 6.72
C PRO A 245 17.66 -6.89 6.00
N GLU A 246 16.41 -6.51 5.84
CA GLU A 246 15.98 -5.19 5.39
C GLU A 246 15.26 -4.50 6.57
N PRO A 247 15.23 -3.15 6.62
CA PRO A 247 14.38 -2.44 7.56
C PRO A 247 12.90 -2.86 7.40
N GLU A 248 12.17 -2.93 8.52
CA GLU A 248 10.73 -3.18 8.47
C GLU A 248 10.05 -2.10 7.64
N ARG A 249 9.10 -2.53 6.81
CA ARG A 249 8.30 -1.62 5.99
C ARG A 249 7.35 -0.82 6.87
N ASP A 250 7.34 0.50 6.69
CA ASP A 250 6.46 1.39 7.47
C ASP A 250 4.98 1.23 7.10
N LEU A 251 4.12 1.81 7.94
CA LEU A 251 2.67 1.77 7.72
C LEU A 251 2.22 2.53 6.47
N SER A 252 2.97 3.51 5.96
CA SER A 252 2.61 4.16 4.70
C SER A 252 2.72 3.15 3.55
N PHE A 253 3.82 2.39 3.51
CA PHE A 253 3.94 1.28 2.56
C PHE A 253 2.84 0.25 2.73
N LEU A 254 2.59 -0.21 3.96
CA LEU A 254 1.56 -1.22 4.21
C LEU A 254 0.15 -0.72 3.84
N LYS A 255 -0.19 0.54 4.12
CA LYS A 255 -1.44 1.16 3.65
C LYS A 255 -1.54 1.17 2.12
N GLY A 256 -0.43 1.42 1.42
CA GLY A 256 -0.36 1.32 -0.04
C GLY A 256 -0.53 -0.10 -0.56
N LEU A 257 0.10 -1.08 0.09
CA LEU A 257 0.00 -2.50 -0.24
C LEU A 257 -1.44 -3.00 -0.08
N TRP A 258 -2.02 -2.77 1.10
CA TRP A 258 -3.37 -3.18 1.43
C TRP A 258 -4.43 -2.42 0.65
N GLY A 259 -4.14 -1.20 0.16
CA GLY A 259 -5.09 -0.29 -0.50
C GLY A 259 -4.79 -0.02 -1.97
N SER A 260 -4.36 -1.04 -2.73
CA SER A 260 -4.04 -0.94 -4.15
C SER A 260 -5.25 -1.08 -5.09
N ALA A 261 -6.43 -1.53 -4.61
CA ALA A 261 -7.65 -1.71 -5.42
C ALA A 261 -8.62 -0.51 -5.36
N LEU A 262 -8.13 0.72 -5.59
CA LEU A 262 -8.98 1.91 -5.45
C LEU A 262 -9.93 2.18 -6.62
N ALA A 263 -9.67 1.59 -7.79
CA ALA A 263 -10.39 1.88 -9.02
C ALA A 263 -10.20 0.75 -10.06
N SER A 264 -10.80 0.89 -11.25
CA SER A 264 -10.51 -0.01 -12.36
C SER A 264 -9.04 0.09 -12.80
N LEU A 265 -8.54 -0.95 -13.49
CA LEU A 265 -7.18 -0.99 -14.03
C LEU A 265 -6.83 0.27 -14.85
N GLU A 266 -7.76 0.72 -15.70
CA GLU A 266 -7.59 1.92 -16.53
C GLU A 266 -7.53 3.19 -15.70
N GLU A 267 -8.42 3.32 -14.70
CA GLU A 267 -8.41 4.47 -13.78
C GLU A 267 -7.15 4.52 -12.93
N ILE A 268 -6.64 3.38 -12.44
CA ILE A 268 -5.38 3.31 -11.69
C ILE A 268 -4.21 3.76 -12.59
N LYS A 269 -4.15 3.28 -13.83
CA LYS A 269 -3.13 3.71 -14.81
C LYS A 269 -3.17 5.21 -15.05
N ASN A 270 -4.36 5.75 -15.33
CA ASN A 270 -4.53 7.19 -15.55
C ASN A 270 -4.12 8.00 -14.31
N PHE A 271 -4.49 7.53 -13.11
CA PHE A 271 -4.12 8.21 -11.87
C PHE A 271 -2.60 8.24 -11.63
N ILE A 272 -1.91 7.12 -11.89
CA ILE A 272 -0.45 7.06 -11.81
C ILE A 272 0.17 8.02 -12.83
N LEU A 273 -0.28 7.99 -14.08
CA LEU A 273 0.20 8.89 -15.13
C LEU A 273 0.00 10.37 -14.77
N ASP A 274 -1.16 10.73 -14.22
CA ASP A 274 -1.44 12.09 -13.75
C ASP A 274 -0.52 12.52 -12.61
N GLN A 275 -0.19 11.61 -11.67
CA GLN A 275 0.78 11.93 -10.62
C GLN A 275 2.19 12.08 -11.19
N LEU A 276 2.61 11.25 -12.14
CA LEU A 276 3.91 11.36 -12.80
C LEU A 276 4.02 12.66 -13.62
N LEU A 277 2.95 13.08 -14.30
CA LEU A 277 2.89 14.39 -14.97
C LEU A 277 3.01 15.55 -13.97
N SER A 278 2.30 15.48 -12.85
CA SER A 278 2.40 16.49 -11.79
C SER A 278 3.82 16.54 -11.18
N LEU A 279 4.49 15.39 -11.03
CA LEU A 279 5.89 15.32 -10.61
C LEU A 279 6.81 16.01 -11.62
N LYS A 280 6.65 15.74 -12.92
CA LYS A 280 7.40 16.42 -13.98
C LYS A 280 7.21 17.94 -13.93
N GLU A 281 5.98 18.42 -13.78
CA GLU A 281 5.69 19.86 -13.69
C GLU A 281 6.36 20.50 -12.48
N LYS A 282 6.36 19.83 -11.33
CA LYS A 282 7.03 20.33 -10.13
C LYS A 282 8.55 20.37 -10.30
N LEU A 283 9.16 19.35 -10.90
CA LEU A 283 10.59 19.35 -11.21
C LEU A 283 10.97 20.50 -12.15
N ASN A 284 10.16 20.72 -13.20
CA ASN A 284 10.34 21.85 -14.11
C ASN A 284 10.22 23.19 -13.37
N MET A 285 9.28 23.33 -12.43
CA MET A 285 9.12 24.56 -11.63
C MET A 285 10.27 24.80 -10.65
N THR A 286 10.79 23.76 -10.00
CA THR A 286 12.00 23.84 -9.16
C THR A 286 13.18 24.31 -9.99
N HIS A 287 13.32 23.77 -11.21
CA HIS A 287 14.34 24.19 -12.16
C HIS A 287 14.18 25.65 -12.62
N LEU A 288 12.96 26.08 -12.94
CA LEU A 288 12.66 27.47 -13.30
C LEU A 288 12.92 28.46 -12.16
N HIS A 289 12.70 28.06 -10.91
CA HIS A 289 13.08 28.87 -9.74
C HIS A 289 14.59 29.07 -9.66
N LEU A 290 15.38 28.03 -9.93
CA LEU A 290 16.85 28.12 -9.98
C LEU A 290 17.34 29.03 -11.12
N LYS A 291 16.64 29.03 -12.26
CA LYS A 291 16.88 29.99 -13.36
C LYS A 291 16.55 31.45 -12.97
N GLY A 292 15.59 31.64 -12.07
CA GLY A 292 15.11 32.96 -11.61
C GLY A 292 15.86 33.54 -10.42
N GLU A 293 16.49 32.69 -9.60
CA GLU A 293 17.36 33.12 -8.50
C GLU A 293 18.63 33.77 -9.07
N ARG A 294 18.66 35.10 -9.06
CA ARG A 294 19.90 35.84 -9.31
C ARG A 294 20.84 35.60 -8.13
N PHE A 295 21.78 34.67 -8.27
CA PHE A 295 22.97 34.68 -7.43
C PHE A 295 23.69 36.01 -7.66
N TYR A 296 23.66 36.90 -6.67
CA TYR A 296 24.45 38.13 -6.72
C TYR A 296 25.92 37.73 -6.96
N HIS A 297 26.49 38.20 -8.08
CA HIS A 297 27.88 37.96 -8.55
C HIS A 297 28.17 36.76 -9.48
N GLU A 298 27.17 36.07 -10.06
CA GLU A 298 27.48 35.05 -11.08
C GLU A 298 27.96 35.62 -12.42
N SER A 299 28.97 34.96 -13.03
CA SER A 299 29.47 35.33 -14.35
C SER A 299 28.49 34.90 -15.45
N THR A 300 28.54 35.57 -16.60
CA THR A 300 27.73 35.23 -17.80
C THR A 300 27.89 33.77 -18.22
N GLU A 301 29.05 33.16 -17.92
CA GLU A 301 29.35 31.76 -18.20
C GLU A 301 28.56 30.79 -17.30
N VAL A 302 28.33 31.13 -16.02
CA VAL A 302 27.56 30.32 -15.08
C VAL A 302 26.08 30.36 -15.46
N ALA A 303 25.55 31.54 -15.78
CA ALA A 303 24.16 31.69 -16.23
C ALA A 303 23.88 30.90 -17.53
N GLY A 304 24.79 30.96 -18.51
CA GLY A 304 24.67 30.17 -19.74
C GLY A 304 24.78 28.66 -19.51
N TRP A 305 25.56 28.22 -18.52
CA TRP A 305 25.66 26.82 -18.13
C TRP A 305 24.36 26.31 -17.48
N ILE A 306 23.79 27.06 -16.53
CA ILE A 306 22.50 26.74 -15.87
C ILE A 306 21.38 26.59 -16.91
N ASP A 307 21.35 27.47 -17.90
CA ASP A 307 20.34 27.42 -18.97
C ASP A 307 20.49 26.16 -19.83
N SER A 308 21.72 25.86 -20.26
CA SER A 308 22.03 24.65 -21.04
C SER A 308 21.66 23.37 -20.30
N THR A 309 22.11 23.20 -19.04
CA THR A 309 21.76 22.05 -18.18
C THR A 309 20.24 21.92 -18.05
N GLY A 310 19.55 23.03 -17.85
CA GLY A 310 18.10 23.04 -17.73
C GLY A 310 17.37 22.50 -18.94
N THR A 311 17.76 22.96 -20.12
CA THR A 311 17.15 22.48 -21.36
C THR A 311 17.39 20.98 -21.59
N ILE A 312 18.50 20.41 -21.10
CA ILE A 312 18.78 18.98 -21.18
C ILE A 312 17.89 18.20 -20.21
N VAL A 313 17.75 18.67 -18.96
CA VAL A 313 16.86 18.06 -17.95
C VAL A 313 15.40 18.04 -18.42
N GLU A 314 14.92 19.14 -19.02
CA GLU A 314 13.57 19.22 -19.59
C GLU A 314 13.33 18.17 -20.69
N GLU A 315 14.29 17.98 -21.61
CA GLU A 315 14.20 16.97 -22.68
C GLU A 315 14.27 15.54 -22.15
N LEU A 316 15.13 15.30 -21.15
CA LEU A 316 15.21 14.01 -20.47
C LEU A 316 13.89 13.65 -19.80
N LEU A 317 13.26 14.61 -19.10
CA LEU A 317 11.95 14.42 -18.48
C LEU A 317 10.86 14.16 -19.53
N ASP A 318 10.93 14.82 -20.68
CA ASP A 318 9.98 14.59 -21.76
C ASP A 318 10.14 13.23 -22.44
N LEU A 319 11.39 12.80 -22.65
CA LEU A 319 11.74 11.45 -23.10
C LEU A 319 11.24 10.38 -22.11
N ALA A 320 11.51 10.56 -20.81
CA ALA A 320 11.06 9.65 -19.75
C ALA A 320 9.54 9.53 -19.73
N MET A 321 8.80 10.65 -19.79
CA MET A 321 7.34 10.61 -19.81
C MET A 321 6.78 9.99 -21.09
N THR A 322 7.48 10.13 -22.22
CA THR A 322 7.08 9.46 -23.47
C THR A 322 7.25 7.95 -23.33
N TYR A 323 8.40 7.50 -22.79
CA TYR A 323 8.67 6.10 -22.46
C TYR A 323 7.66 5.51 -21.47
N ILE A 324 7.34 6.22 -20.39
CA ILE A 324 6.37 5.77 -19.37
C ILE A 324 4.99 5.54 -19.97
N LYS A 325 4.57 6.41 -20.90
CA LYS A 325 3.25 6.30 -21.56
C LYS A 325 3.20 5.11 -22.50
N ASP A 326 4.23 4.97 -23.34
CA ASP A 326 4.38 3.85 -24.26
C ASP A 326 5.86 3.70 -24.61
N PRO A 327 6.52 2.63 -24.14
CA PRO A 327 7.93 2.37 -24.46
C PRO A 327 8.20 2.20 -25.96
N ASN A 328 7.18 1.91 -26.76
CA ASN A 328 7.28 1.77 -28.22
C ASN A 328 6.80 3.02 -28.98
N ALA A 329 6.59 4.14 -28.28
CA ALA A 329 6.10 5.36 -28.91
C ALA A 329 7.05 5.84 -30.02
N PRO A 330 6.53 6.17 -31.22
CA PRO A 330 7.37 6.57 -32.36
C PRO A 330 8.15 7.86 -32.09
N GLY A 331 7.66 8.72 -31.20
CA GLY A 331 8.32 9.98 -30.81
C GLY A 331 9.57 9.80 -29.94
N ILE A 332 9.88 8.60 -29.46
CA ILE A 332 11.08 8.37 -28.63
C ILE A 332 12.36 8.56 -29.43
N LEU A 333 12.42 8.01 -30.66
CA LEU A 333 13.60 8.13 -31.52
C LEU A 333 13.90 9.59 -31.87
N GLU A 334 12.87 10.39 -32.14
CA GLU A 334 13.00 11.83 -32.39
C GLU A 334 13.57 12.55 -31.15
N LYS A 335 13.06 12.23 -29.95
CA LYS A 335 13.54 12.82 -28.70
C LYS A 335 14.98 12.45 -28.37
N LEU A 336 15.39 11.21 -28.63
CA LEU A 336 16.78 10.77 -28.50
C LEU A 336 17.71 11.57 -29.43
N GLN A 337 17.29 11.81 -30.68
CA GLN A 337 18.05 12.62 -31.63
C GLN A 337 18.15 14.10 -31.21
N VAL A 338 17.05 14.69 -30.72
CA VAL A 338 17.05 16.07 -30.19
C VAL A 338 18.02 16.19 -29.01
N LEU A 339 17.99 15.22 -28.10
CA LEU A 339 18.88 15.18 -26.95
C LEU A 339 20.35 15.03 -27.36
N GLN A 340 20.62 14.18 -28.36
CA GLN A 340 21.96 14.04 -28.95
C GLN A 340 22.46 15.37 -29.52
N GLN A 341 21.66 16.06 -30.33
CA GLN A 341 22.03 17.35 -30.93
C GLN A 341 22.30 18.42 -29.87
N LYS A 342 21.49 18.48 -28.81
CA LYS A 342 21.69 19.43 -27.70
C LYS A 342 22.96 19.14 -26.93
N LEU A 343 23.28 17.86 -26.70
CA LEU A 343 24.52 17.46 -26.04
C LEU A 343 25.75 17.78 -26.91
N GLU A 344 25.68 17.55 -28.23
CA GLU A 344 26.72 17.95 -29.18
C GLU A 344 26.96 19.47 -29.20
N ALA A 345 25.88 20.27 -29.18
CA ALA A 345 25.97 21.72 -29.18
C ALA A 345 26.53 22.31 -27.87
N GLY A 346 26.34 21.62 -26.73
CA GLY A 346 26.83 22.02 -25.41
C GLY A 346 28.28 21.65 -25.11
N ARG A 347 28.95 20.90 -26.00
CA ARG A 347 30.28 20.33 -25.78
C ARG A 347 31.35 21.41 -25.61
N ARG A 348 32.21 21.28 -24.59
CA ARG A 348 33.40 22.12 -24.39
C ARG A 348 34.67 21.24 -24.37
N GLY A 349 35.30 21.06 -25.53
CA GLY A 349 36.56 20.30 -25.67
C GLY A 349 36.39 18.78 -25.71
N ASP A 350 37.47 18.04 -25.45
CA ASP A 350 37.51 16.57 -25.46
C ASP A 350 37.12 15.99 -24.09
N ASP A 351 35.82 15.94 -23.82
CA ASP A 351 35.24 15.37 -22.59
C ASP A 351 34.77 13.92 -22.79
N GLU A 352 35.53 12.97 -22.23
CA GLU A 352 35.30 11.52 -22.32
C GLU A 352 33.88 11.08 -21.90
N VAL A 353 33.27 11.80 -20.95
CA VAL A 353 31.92 11.50 -20.45
C VAL A 353 30.85 11.87 -21.48
N SER A 354 31.02 12.97 -22.25
CA SER A 354 30.08 13.35 -23.31
C SER A 354 30.22 12.44 -24.51
N GLU A 355 31.44 12.04 -24.87
CA GLU A 355 31.66 11.02 -25.90
C GLU A 355 30.98 9.70 -25.56
N THR A 356 31.06 9.29 -24.29
CA THR A 356 30.39 8.09 -23.80
C THR A 356 28.87 8.21 -23.89
N ALA A 357 28.29 9.33 -23.46
CA ALA A 357 26.84 9.57 -23.54
C ALA A 357 26.34 9.65 -24.99
N LEU A 358 27.07 10.31 -25.88
CA LEU A 358 26.75 10.39 -27.31
C LEU A 358 26.81 9.02 -28.00
N ARG A 359 27.83 8.22 -27.70
CA ARG A 359 27.94 6.83 -28.19
C ARG A 359 26.72 6.01 -27.77
N TRP A 360 26.36 6.07 -26.49
CA TRP A 360 25.20 5.37 -25.93
C TRP A 360 23.88 5.82 -26.56
N LEU A 361 23.68 7.13 -26.75
CA LEU A 361 22.51 7.67 -27.44
C LEU A 361 22.41 7.14 -28.88
N ALA A 362 23.53 7.10 -29.61
CA ALA A 362 23.57 6.62 -30.98
C ALA A 362 23.31 5.10 -31.08
N GLU A 363 23.93 4.30 -30.20
CA GLU A 363 23.68 2.85 -30.11
C GLU A 363 22.20 2.58 -29.78
N MET A 364 21.65 3.29 -28.81
CA MET A 364 20.28 3.09 -28.39
C MET A 364 19.26 3.55 -29.43
N ALA A 365 19.49 4.66 -30.12
CA ALA A 365 18.60 5.11 -31.19
C ALA A 365 18.50 4.09 -32.35
N GLN A 366 19.51 3.24 -32.53
CA GLN A 366 19.48 2.15 -33.53
C GLN A 366 18.68 0.94 -33.04
N ASP A 367 18.80 0.59 -31.76
CA ASP A 367 18.28 -0.67 -31.23
C ASP A 367 17.03 -0.54 -30.33
N TRP A 368 16.53 0.68 -30.09
CA TRP A 368 15.44 0.94 -29.14
C TRP A 368 14.27 -0.04 -29.24
N ASN A 369 13.76 -0.28 -30.45
CA ASN A 369 12.59 -1.15 -30.67
C ASN A 369 12.90 -2.65 -30.56
N ASN A 370 14.17 -3.04 -30.46
CA ASN A 370 14.64 -4.42 -30.38
C ASN A 370 15.02 -4.83 -28.95
N VAL A 371 15.09 -3.89 -28.00
CA VAL A 371 15.42 -4.13 -26.60
C VAL A 371 14.16 -4.21 -25.74
N SER A 372 14.24 -4.95 -24.63
CA SER A 372 13.13 -5.03 -23.69
C SER A 372 12.87 -3.67 -23.03
N PRO A 373 11.62 -3.35 -22.65
CA PRO A 373 11.33 -2.11 -21.92
C PRO A 373 12.11 -1.96 -20.61
N GLU A 374 12.51 -3.05 -19.99
CA GLU A 374 13.37 -3.03 -18.81
C GLU A 374 14.76 -2.50 -19.13
N ASP A 375 15.34 -2.98 -20.23
CA ASP A 375 16.67 -2.57 -20.67
C ASP A 375 16.64 -1.14 -21.24
N GLN A 376 15.54 -0.74 -21.90
CA GLN A 376 15.26 0.66 -22.21
C GLN A 376 15.25 1.54 -20.95
N GLY A 377 14.58 1.09 -19.88
CA GLY A 377 14.55 1.78 -18.59
C GLY A 377 15.94 1.91 -17.96
N LYS A 378 16.71 0.81 -17.88
CA LYS A 378 18.10 0.83 -17.39
C LYS A 378 18.97 1.79 -18.18
N PHE A 379 18.79 1.85 -19.50
CA PHE A 379 19.49 2.81 -20.34
C PHE A 379 19.13 4.25 -19.99
N LEU A 380 17.84 4.56 -19.83
CA LEU A 380 17.43 5.91 -19.43
C LEU A 380 18.02 6.31 -18.07
N GLU A 381 18.08 5.39 -17.11
CA GLU A 381 18.76 5.64 -15.84
C GLU A 381 20.26 5.90 -16.01
N GLN A 382 20.96 5.10 -16.83
CA GLN A 382 22.39 5.27 -17.12
C GLN A 382 22.67 6.58 -17.85
N LEU A 383 21.82 6.95 -18.79
CA LEU A 383 21.90 8.19 -19.54
C LEU A 383 21.84 9.39 -18.60
N VAL A 384 20.86 9.43 -17.70
CA VAL A 384 20.78 10.50 -16.68
C VAL A 384 22.01 10.50 -15.79
N GLN A 385 22.47 9.35 -15.29
CA GLN A 385 23.70 9.28 -14.51
C GLN A 385 24.92 9.86 -15.25
N CYS A 386 25.06 9.62 -16.55
CA CYS A 386 26.13 10.22 -17.35
C CYS A 386 26.01 11.75 -17.43
N PHE A 387 24.81 12.28 -17.65
CA PHE A 387 24.57 13.72 -17.62
C PHE A 387 24.95 14.33 -16.27
N MET A 388 24.60 13.69 -15.15
CA MET A 388 24.97 14.22 -13.83
C MET A 388 26.49 14.20 -13.58
N LYS A 389 27.20 13.19 -14.10
CA LYS A 389 28.66 13.10 -13.99
C LYS A 389 29.37 14.18 -14.80
N LEU A 390 28.81 14.60 -15.94
CA LEU A 390 29.33 15.73 -16.72
C LEU A 390 29.38 17.03 -15.89
N GLU A 391 28.39 17.22 -15.01
CA GLU A 391 28.29 18.40 -14.18
C GLU A 391 29.30 18.42 -13.03
N GLU A 392 29.62 17.26 -12.46
CA GLU A 392 30.65 17.17 -11.40
C GLU A 392 32.03 17.62 -11.89
N HIS A 393 32.30 17.55 -13.20
CA HIS A 393 33.58 17.94 -13.81
C HIS A 393 33.62 19.39 -14.35
N SER A 394 32.54 20.17 -14.23
CA SER A 394 32.36 21.49 -14.86
C SER A 394 33.25 22.65 -14.32
N GLY A 395 34.14 22.41 -13.35
CA GLY A 395 35.15 23.39 -12.93
C GLY A 395 34.64 24.64 -12.20
N LEU A 396 33.35 24.72 -11.82
CA LEU A 396 32.77 25.86 -11.09
C LEU A 396 33.35 26.04 -9.66
N SER A 397 33.32 27.29 -9.16
CA SER A 397 33.76 27.69 -7.82
C SER A 397 33.01 26.97 -6.67
N SER A 398 33.56 26.95 -5.46
CA SER A 398 33.13 26.07 -4.36
C SER A 398 31.71 26.31 -3.83
N TYR A 399 31.18 27.55 -3.82
CA TYR A 399 29.89 27.84 -3.19
C TYR A 399 28.66 27.52 -4.07
N PRO A 400 28.58 27.95 -5.35
CA PRO A 400 27.49 27.51 -6.25
C PRO A 400 27.50 25.98 -6.44
N ARG A 401 28.68 25.37 -6.48
CA ARG A 401 28.84 23.94 -6.75
C ARG A 401 28.16 23.01 -5.73
N LEU A 402 28.16 23.35 -4.44
CA LEU A 402 27.49 22.52 -3.42
C LEU A 402 25.97 22.57 -3.56
N PHE A 403 25.40 23.77 -3.68
CA PHE A 403 23.96 23.95 -3.84
C PHE A 403 23.44 23.29 -5.13
N PHE A 404 24.14 23.51 -6.25
CA PHE A 404 23.80 22.84 -7.52
C PHE A 404 23.92 21.33 -7.41
N LYS A 405 24.94 20.79 -6.71
CA LYS A 405 25.09 19.34 -6.52
C LYS A 405 23.91 18.73 -5.76
N ASP A 406 23.40 19.38 -4.73
CA ASP A 406 22.28 18.88 -3.94
C ASP A 406 20.98 18.85 -4.77
N VAL A 407 20.67 19.93 -5.47
CA VAL A 407 19.54 20.03 -6.41
C VAL A 407 19.62 18.95 -7.49
N MET A 408 20.79 18.80 -8.10
CA MET A 408 21.00 17.86 -9.19
C MET A 408 20.91 16.41 -8.70
N SER A 409 21.38 16.12 -7.48
CA SER A 409 21.15 14.82 -6.83
C SER A 409 19.66 14.52 -6.63
N GLU A 410 18.87 15.51 -6.22
CA GLU A 410 17.41 15.35 -6.04
C GLU A 410 16.69 15.08 -7.37
N ILE A 411 17.10 15.78 -8.45
CA ILE A 411 16.59 15.55 -9.81
C ILE A 411 16.94 14.13 -10.28
N LEU A 412 18.18 13.69 -10.11
CA LEU A 412 18.61 12.34 -10.50
C LEU A 412 17.82 11.26 -9.77
N ASP A 413 17.69 11.38 -8.46
CA ASP A 413 16.99 10.39 -7.65
C ASP A 413 15.49 10.35 -7.99
N THR A 414 14.87 11.51 -8.24
CA THR A 414 13.49 11.56 -8.74
C THR A 414 13.37 10.92 -10.12
N PHE A 415 14.32 11.16 -11.02
CA PHE A 415 14.30 10.56 -12.35
C PHE A 415 14.38 9.04 -12.31
N LYS A 416 15.25 8.47 -11.48
CA LYS A 416 15.34 7.03 -11.27
C LYS A 416 14.01 6.46 -10.81
N VAL A 417 13.33 7.13 -9.86
CA VAL A 417 11.99 6.73 -9.44
C VAL A 417 11.01 6.76 -10.61
N LEU A 418 10.96 7.86 -11.38
CA LEU A 418 10.04 7.98 -12.54
C LEU A 418 10.24 6.83 -13.54
N ILE A 419 11.49 6.52 -13.89
CA ILE A 419 11.80 5.42 -14.82
C ILE A 419 11.44 4.07 -14.23
N LYS A 420 11.83 3.79 -12.97
CA LYS A 420 11.44 2.53 -12.29
C LYS A 420 9.93 2.37 -12.21
N THR A 421 9.20 3.42 -11.83
CA THR A 421 7.72 3.41 -11.85
C THR A 421 7.20 3.12 -13.25
N GLY A 422 7.80 3.71 -14.30
CA GLY A 422 7.49 3.43 -15.70
C GLY A 422 7.66 1.96 -16.09
N VAL A 423 8.81 1.37 -15.74
CA VAL A 423 9.08 -0.07 -15.93
C VAL A 423 8.02 -0.90 -15.22
N CYS A 424 7.71 -0.59 -13.96
CA CYS A 424 6.68 -1.31 -13.21
C CYS A 424 5.27 -1.10 -13.80
N CYS A 425 4.94 0.07 -14.36
CA CYS A 425 3.69 0.33 -15.09
C CYS A 425 3.56 -0.56 -16.33
N PHE A 426 4.66 -0.73 -17.08
CA PHE A 426 4.68 -1.59 -18.26
C PHE A 426 4.49 -3.07 -17.88
N LYS A 427 5.19 -3.54 -16.84
CA LYS A 427 5.05 -4.91 -16.31
C LYS A 427 3.73 -5.16 -15.58
N TRP A 428 3.08 -4.08 -15.13
CA TRP A 428 1.99 -4.10 -14.16
C TRP A 428 2.37 -4.85 -12.87
N GLU A 429 3.53 -4.50 -12.31
CA GLU A 429 4.14 -5.20 -11.16
C GLU A 429 3.82 -4.49 -9.83
N TRP A 430 3.16 -5.20 -8.91
CA TRP A 430 2.68 -4.69 -7.62
C TRP A 430 3.18 -5.56 -6.47
N GLY A 431 3.43 -4.91 -5.33
CA GLY A 431 3.70 -5.56 -4.05
C GLY A 431 4.83 -6.56 -4.05
N THR A 432 5.85 -6.31 -4.89
CA THR A 432 7.03 -7.16 -5.02
C THR A 432 7.78 -7.23 -3.70
N ILE A 433 7.82 -8.41 -3.09
CA ILE A 433 8.48 -8.64 -1.81
C ILE A 433 9.26 -9.96 -1.86
N TYR A 434 10.37 -10.06 -1.14
CA TYR A 434 11.10 -11.33 -1.09
C TYR A 434 10.26 -12.44 -0.47
N ASN A 435 10.24 -13.58 -1.13
CA ASN A 435 9.54 -14.76 -0.65
C ASN A 435 10.29 -15.39 0.53
N PHE A 436 9.71 -15.31 1.72
CA PHE A 436 10.30 -15.94 2.90
C PHE A 436 10.31 -17.48 2.85
N LEU A 437 9.51 -18.07 1.94
CA LEU A 437 9.45 -19.52 1.70
C LEU A 437 10.40 -20.00 0.60
N TYR A 438 11.22 -19.12 0.03
CA TYR A 438 12.11 -19.49 -1.07
C TYR A 438 13.07 -20.61 -0.66
N LYS A 439 13.00 -21.73 -1.41
CA LYS A 439 13.71 -22.99 -1.18
C LYS A 439 13.48 -23.62 0.21
N HIS A 440 12.38 -23.29 0.87
CA HIS A 440 12.07 -23.87 2.18
C HIS A 440 11.72 -25.37 2.03
N GLY A 441 12.51 -26.24 2.67
CA GLY A 441 12.39 -27.70 2.51
C GLY A 441 11.06 -28.30 3.00
N ASP A 442 10.42 -27.65 3.98
CA ASP A 442 9.13 -28.10 4.54
C ASP A 442 7.90 -27.61 3.76
N ILE A 443 8.07 -26.84 2.67
CA ILE A 443 6.97 -26.38 1.82
C ILE A 443 6.83 -27.31 0.62
N GLU A 444 5.77 -28.11 0.63
CA GLU A 444 5.50 -29.11 -0.42
C GLU A 444 5.13 -28.46 -1.76
N GLU A 445 4.47 -27.29 -1.76
CA GLU A 445 4.11 -26.60 -2.98
C GLU A 445 5.35 -26.01 -3.66
N LYS A 446 5.83 -26.68 -4.71
CA LYS A 446 6.99 -26.23 -5.50
C LYS A 446 6.79 -24.85 -6.13
N GLU A 447 5.56 -24.49 -6.46
CA GLU A 447 5.23 -23.16 -6.96
C GLU A 447 5.54 -22.07 -5.92
N MET A 448 5.23 -22.33 -4.65
CA MET A 448 5.58 -21.46 -3.53
C MET A 448 7.08 -21.43 -3.26
N SER A 449 7.74 -22.58 -3.22
CA SER A 449 9.16 -22.65 -2.79
C SER A 449 10.16 -22.31 -3.89
N ASN A 450 9.78 -22.34 -5.18
CA ASN A 450 10.70 -22.02 -6.29
C ASN A 450 10.77 -20.53 -6.65
N ARG A 451 9.78 -19.72 -6.28
CA ARG A 451 9.79 -18.27 -6.58
C ARG A 451 10.59 -17.49 -5.54
N GLU A 452 11.44 -16.59 -5.99
CA GLU A 452 12.26 -15.73 -5.11
C GLU A 452 11.48 -14.50 -4.60
N LEU A 453 10.47 -14.07 -5.37
CA LEU A 453 9.63 -12.92 -5.08
C LEU A 453 8.15 -13.35 -4.98
N LEU A 454 7.39 -12.59 -4.19
CA LEU A 454 5.94 -12.65 -4.08
C LEU A 454 5.36 -11.33 -4.60
N HIS A 455 4.15 -11.38 -5.15
CA HIS A 455 3.40 -10.20 -5.56
C HIS A 455 2.14 -10.08 -4.72
N LEU A 456 2.21 -9.31 -3.62
CA LEU A 456 1.08 -9.12 -2.73
C LEU A 456 0.22 -7.93 -3.16
N VAL A 457 -1.10 -8.08 -3.17
CA VAL A 457 -2.03 -7.01 -3.58
C VAL A 457 -3.20 -6.90 -2.60
N ASP A 458 -3.97 -5.82 -2.75
CA ASP A 458 -5.17 -5.56 -1.97
C ASP A 458 -6.13 -6.76 -1.99
N ALA A 459 -6.48 -7.26 -0.80
CA ALA A 459 -7.40 -8.39 -0.66
C ALA A 459 -8.81 -8.12 -1.23
N GLY A 460 -9.15 -6.84 -1.47
CA GLY A 460 -10.37 -6.41 -2.15
C GLY A 460 -10.50 -6.96 -3.57
N PHE A 461 -9.41 -7.38 -4.22
CA PHE A 461 -9.46 -8.08 -5.50
C PHE A 461 -10.06 -9.50 -5.39
N ALA A 462 -9.99 -10.13 -4.22
CA ALA A 462 -10.58 -11.44 -3.97
C ALA A 462 -11.96 -11.31 -3.32
N ILE A 463 -12.01 -11.03 -2.01
CA ILE A 463 -13.24 -10.79 -1.27
C ILE A 463 -13.06 -9.47 -0.54
N ASN A 464 -13.98 -8.54 -0.75
CA ASN A 464 -13.89 -7.19 -0.19
C ASN A 464 -14.11 -7.12 1.34
N SER A 465 -13.78 -8.16 2.10
CA SER A 465 -13.84 -8.21 3.57
C SER A 465 -12.95 -9.36 4.07
N PRO A 466 -12.31 -9.21 5.24
CA PRO A 466 -11.27 -10.15 5.71
C PRO A 466 -11.83 -11.45 6.32
N TYR A 467 -13.00 -11.90 5.86
CA TYR A 467 -13.63 -13.13 6.34
C TYR A 467 -12.69 -14.35 6.32
N PRO A 468 -11.91 -14.61 5.25
CA PRO A 468 -11.04 -15.78 5.21
C PRO A 468 -9.98 -15.83 6.31
N LEU A 469 -9.48 -14.68 6.75
CA LEU A 469 -8.55 -14.61 7.88
C LEU A 469 -9.31 -14.78 9.21
N VAL A 470 -10.46 -14.14 9.39
CA VAL A 470 -11.21 -14.22 10.65
C VAL A 470 -11.84 -15.60 10.88
N LEU A 471 -12.22 -16.31 9.82
CA LEU A 471 -12.92 -17.60 9.87
C LEU A 471 -12.00 -18.81 9.99
N LEU A 472 -10.70 -18.61 10.25
CA LEU A 472 -9.79 -19.72 10.56
C LEU A 472 -10.36 -20.52 11.75
N PRO A 473 -10.49 -21.85 11.64
CA PRO A 473 -11.10 -22.67 12.70
C PRO A 473 -10.45 -22.48 14.07
N ALA A 474 -9.14 -22.21 14.12
CA ALA A 474 -8.39 -21.98 15.34
C ALA A 474 -8.82 -20.71 16.11
N ARG A 475 -9.42 -19.71 15.44
CA ARG A 475 -9.94 -18.49 16.08
C ARG A 475 -11.30 -18.68 16.75
N ASN A 476 -12.04 -19.72 16.37
CA ASN A 476 -13.35 -20.07 16.94
C ASN A 476 -14.30 -18.87 17.12
N VAL A 477 -14.37 -18.01 16.09
CA VAL A 477 -15.22 -16.80 16.11
C VAL A 477 -16.68 -17.22 16.13
N GLN A 478 -17.46 -16.66 17.07
CA GLN A 478 -18.86 -17.01 17.30
C GLN A 478 -19.82 -15.94 16.78
N LEU A 479 -19.41 -14.67 16.82
CA LEU A 479 -20.18 -13.54 16.33
C LEU A 479 -19.28 -12.64 15.47
N ILE A 480 -19.79 -12.26 14.30
CA ILE A 480 -19.15 -11.34 13.39
C ILE A 480 -20.04 -10.12 13.20
N LEU A 481 -19.49 -8.93 13.47
CA LEU A 481 -20.08 -7.65 13.06
C LEU A 481 -19.36 -7.21 11.78
N SER A 482 -20.00 -7.43 10.63
CA SER A 482 -19.46 -7.12 9.32
C SER A 482 -20.01 -5.79 8.82
N PHE A 483 -19.14 -4.80 8.69
CA PHE A 483 -19.46 -3.48 8.15
C PHE A 483 -19.01 -3.40 6.70
N ASP A 484 -19.99 -3.25 5.80
CA ASP A 484 -19.77 -3.25 4.36
C ASP A 484 -19.91 -1.84 3.78
N PHE A 485 -18.78 -1.29 3.35
CA PHE A 485 -18.57 0.02 2.76
C PHE A 485 -18.48 -0.03 1.23
N SER A 486 -18.87 -1.14 0.60
CA SER A 486 -18.86 -1.30 -0.86
C SER A 486 -19.85 -0.33 -1.52
N ALA A 487 -19.49 0.18 -2.70
CA ALA A 487 -20.36 1.08 -3.48
C ALA A 487 -21.37 0.34 -4.37
N GLY A 488 -21.12 -0.95 -4.61
CA GLY A 488 -21.97 -1.80 -5.46
C GLY A 488 -23.05 -2.50 -4.67
N ASP A 489 -23.25 -3.77 -5.02
CA ASP A 489 -24.21 -4.63 -4.36
C ASP A 489 -23.86 -4.85 -2.87
N PRO A 490 -24.75 -4.50 -1.93
CA PRO A 490 -24.47 -4.56 -0.49
C PRO A 490 -24.31 -5.98 0.06
N PHE A 491 -24.59 -7.03 -0.72
CA PHE A 491 -24.45 -8.42 -0.30
C PHE A 491 -23.40 -9.21 -1.10
N GLU A 492 -22.71 -8.58 -2.06
CA GLU A 492 -21.69 -9.27 -2.86
C GLU A 492 -20.58 -9.87 -2.00
N THR A 493 -20.08 -9.12 -1.03
CA THR A 493 -19.08 -9.58 -0.05
C THR A 493 -19.54 -10.85 0.69
N ILE A 494 -20.81 -10.88 1.11
CA ILE A 494 -21.40 -12.01 1.83
C ILE A 494 -21.57 -13.22 0.90
N ARG A 495 -21.99 -13.03 -0.35
CA ARG A 495 -22.06 -14.12 -1.35
C ARG A 495 -20.70 -14.73 -1.63
N SER A 496 -19.72 -13.87 -1.91
CA SER A 496 -18.35 -14.28 -2.19
C SER A 496 -17.74 -15.04 -1.00
N THR A 497 -18.01 -14.57 0.23
CA THR A 497 -17.62 -15.27 1.47
C THR A 497 -18.30 -16.63 1.59
N ALA A 498 -19.62 -16.73 1.38
CA ALA A 498 -20.32 -18.01 1.48
C ALA A 498 -19.81 -19.03 0.45
N LYS A 499 -19.51 -18.57 -0.77
CA LYS A 499 -18.86 -19.39 -1.79
C LYS A 499 -17.48 -19.88 -1.33
N TYR A 500 -16.64 -18.97 -0.83
CA TYR A 500 -15.31 -19.33 -0.30
C TYR A 500 -15.40 -20.38 0.82
N CYS A 501 -16.29 -20.15 1.79
CA CYS A 501 -16.54 -21.06 2.89
C CYS A 501 -17.04 -22.43 2.41
N HIS A 502 -17.93 -22.47 1.41
CA HIS A 502 -18.37 -23.72 0.79
C HIS A 502 -17.20 -24.48 0.17
N ASP A 503 -16.39 -23.80 -0.66
CA ASP A 503 -15.26 -24.39 -1.36
C ASP A 503 -14.17 -24.91 -0.38
N HIS A 504 -14.02 -24.26 0.78
CA HIS A 504 -13.03 -24.59 1.81
C HIS A 504 -13.59 -25.40 2.99
N LYS A 505 -14.87 -25.82 2.91
CA LYS A 505 -15.56 -26.60 3.97
C LYS A 505 -15.58 -25.90 5.34
N ILE A 506 -15.62 -24.57 5.34
CA ILE A 506 -15.75 -23.75 6.54
C ILE A 506 -17.25 -23.54 6.83
N PRO A 507 -17.74 -23.84 8.05
CA PRO A 507 -19.13 -23.58 8.40
C PRO A 507 -19.48 -22.09 8.32
N PHE A 508 -20.53 -21.75 7.57
CA PHE A 508 -21.01 -20.38 7.39
C PHE A 508 -22.55 -20.37 7.23
N PRO A 509 -23.26 -19.29 7.60
CA PRO A 509 -24.70 -19.19 7.41
C PRO A 509 -25.14 -19.46 5.96
N LEU A 510 -26.23 -20.21 5.80
CA LEU A 510 -26.80 -20.49 4.48
C LEU A 510 -27.50 -19.23 3.94
N LEU A 511 -27.24 -18.94 2.67
CA LEU A 511 -27.77 -17.76 1.99
C LEU A 511 -28.82 -18.17 0.96
N GLU A 512 -30.00 -17.58 1.06
CA GLU A 512 -31.06 -17.72 0.07
C GLU A 512 -30.97 -16.58 -0.95
N GLU A 513 -30.59 -16.88 -2.19
CA GLU A 513 -30.34 -15.87 -3.22
C GLU A 513 -31.56 -14.99 -3.51
N ALA A 514 -32.78 -15.56 -3.48
CA ALA A 514 -34.02 -14.81 -3.65
C ALA A 514 -34.19 -13.72 -2.56
N LYS A 515 -33.83 -14.06 -1.32
CA LYS A 515 -33.91 -13.17 -0.17
C LYS A 515 -32.84 -12.08 -0.21
N LEU A 516 -31.63 -12.40 -0.64
CA LEU A 516 -30.57 -11.40 -0.85
C LEU A 516 -30.96 -10.39 -1.93
N LYS A 517 -31.55 -10.85 -3.04
CA LYS A 517 -32.06 -9.95 -4.11
C LYS A 517 -33.16 -9.03 -3.60
N GLU A 518 -34.10 -9.55 -2.82
CA GLU A 518 -35.13 -8.74 -2.17
C GLU A 518 -34.52 -7.66 -1.26
N TRP A 519 -33.57 -8.05 -0.41
CA TRP A 519 -32.90 -7.13 0.51
C TRP A 519 -32.05 -6.09 -0.20
N SER A 520 -31.45 -6.44 -1.34
CA SER A 520 -30.62 -5.52 -2.13
C SER A 520 -31.43 -4.36 -2.69
N ALA A 521 -32.75 -4.53 -2.94
CA ALA A 521 -33.59 -3.47 -3.50
C ALA A 521 -33.84 -2.32 -2.52
N ALA A 522 -33.90 -2.60 -1.22
CA ALA A 522 -34.06 -1.61 -0.16
C ALA A 522 -33.31 -2.06 1.10
N PRO A 523 -31.98 -1.89 1.13
CA PRO A 523 -31.15 -2.40 2.21
C PRO A 523 -31.50 -1.75 3.55
N LYS A 524 -31.66 -2.55 4.61
CA LYS A 524 -31.81 -2.10 6.00
C LYS A 524 -30.43 -1.88 6.61
N SER A 525 -30.37 -1.16 7.73
CA SER A 525 -29.13 -0.90 8.47
C SER A 525 -28.43 -2.15 9.01
N CYS A 526 -29.17 -3.26 9.25
CA CYS A 526 -28.59 -4.49 9.76
C CYS A 526 -29.36 -5.73 9.32
N TYR A 527 -28.62 -6.81 9.03
CA TYR A 527 -29.13 -8.15 8.75
C TYR A 527 -28.46 -9.18 9.65
N ILE A 528 -29.24 -10.12 10.18
CA ILE A 528 -28.71 -11.21 11.01
C ILE A 528 -28.80 -12.51 10.21
N LEU A 529 -27.64 -13.10 9.95
CA LEU A 529 -27.47 -14.37 9.26
C LEU A 529 -27.00 -15.41 10.28
N LYS A 530 -27.75 -16.50 10.40
CA LYS A 530 -27.47 -17.57 11.36
C LYS A 530 -27.68 -18.93 10.69
N GLY A 531 -26.66 -19.77 10.76
CA GLY A 531 -26.73 -21.19 10.38
C GLY A 531 -26.88 -22.11 11.59
N GLU A 532 -26.96 -23.41 11.34
CA GLU A 532 -26.91 -24.44 12.40
C GLU A 532 -25.51 -24.56 13.03
N LYS A 533 -24.47 -24.30 12.23
CA LYS A 533 -23.05 -24.36 12.60
C LYS A 533 -22.33 -23.13 12.05
N GLY A 534 -21.22 -22.75 12.68
CA GLY A 534 -20.44 -21.57 12.31
C GLY A 534 -20.88 -20.29 13.06
N PRO A 535 -20.29 -19.13 12.72
CA PRO A 535 -20.59 -17.88 13.39
C PRO A 535 -21.98 -17.34 13.04
N VAL A 536 -22.54 -16.56 13.95
CA VAL A 536 -23.61 -15.61 13.63
C VAL A 536 -22.98 -14.40 12.96
N VAL A 537 -23.54 -13.93 11.86
CA VAL A 537 -23.08 -12.73 11.15
C VAL A 537 -24.14 -11.65 11.24
N MET A 538 -23.79 -10.52 11.83
CA MET A 538 -24.53 -9.27 11.72
C MET A 538 -23.90 -8.43 10.62
N HIS A 539 -24.62 -8.22 9.53
CA HIS A 539 -24.14 -7.51 8.34
C HIS A 539 -24.76 -6.12 8.26
N PHE A 540 -23.91 -5.10 8.19
CA PHE A 540 -24.24 -3.69 8.22
C PHE A 540 -23.80 -3.01 6.92
N PRO A 541 -24.69 -2.90 5.92
CA PRO A 541 -24.37 -2.18 4.70
C PRO A 541 -24.38 -0.66 4.95
N LEU A 542 -23.35 0.04 4.48
CA LEU A 542 -23.20 1.49 4.61
C LEU A 542 -24.35 2.23 3.93
N PHE A 543 -24.65 1.83 2.69
CA PHE A 543 -25.75 2.39 1.90
C PHE A 543 -27.02 1.62 2.19
N ASN A 544 -27.88 2.21 3.02
CA ASN A 544 -29.14 1.62 3.46
C ASN A 544 -30.24 2.69 3.57
N ILE A 545 -31.48 2.27 3.79
CA ILE A 545 -32.64 3.17 3.84
C ILE A 545 -32.61 4.16 5.01
N ASP A 546 -31.91 3.83 6.11
CA ASP A 546 -31.81 4.70 7.28
C ASP A 546 -30.76 5.81 7.04
N THR A 547 -29.69 5.51 6.31
CA THR A 547 -28.62 6.48 5.98
C THR A 547 -28.92 7.29 4.71
N CYS A 548 -29.60 6.71 3.73
CA CYS A 548 -29.83 7.30 2.40
C CYS A 548 -31.28 7.71 2.12
N GLY A 549 -32.24 7.32 2.97
CA GLY A 549 -33.68 7.49 2.75
C GLY A 549 -34.31 6.40 1.86
N ALA A 550 -35.65 6.32 1.85
CA ALA A 550 -36.42 5.26 1.18
C ALA A 550 -36.39 5.28 -0.37
N ALA A 551 -35.70 6.24 -0.98
CA ALA A 551 -35.45 6.27 -2.41
C ALA A 551 -33.99 5.89 -2.65
N PRO A 552 -33.65 4.60 -2.81
CA PRO A 552 -32.32 4.21 -3.19
C PRO A 552 -32.07 4.73 -4.59
N ARG A 553 -31.49 5.93 -4.70
CA ARG A 553 -30.69 6.29 -5.86
C ARG A 553 -29.45 5.42 -5.76
N PHE A 554 -29.55 4.15 -6.14
CA PHE A 554 -28.38 3.47 -6.66
C PHE A 554 -27.91 4.36 -7.81
N PRO A 555 -26.75 5.00 -7.71
CA PRO A 555 -26.24 5.70 -8.86
C PRO A 555 -25.80 4.61 -9.83
N ASN A 556 -26.73 4.19 -10.70
CA ASN A 556 -26.33 3.70 -12.00
C ASN A 556 -25.45 4.82 -12.58
N HIS A 557 -24.14 4.61 -12.55
CA HIS A 557 -23.10 5.59 -12.83
C HIS A 557 -22.89 6.68 -11.75
N VAL A 558 -22.36 6.34 -10.58
CA VAL A 558 -21.16 7.09 -10.15
C VAL A 558 -20.02 6.37 -10.86
N GLN A 559 -19.74 6.81 -12.10
CA GLN A 559 -18.37 6.67 -12.56
C GLN A 559 -17.51 7.34 -11.48
N CYS A 560 -16.46 6.67 -11.05
CA CYS A 560 -15.41 7.27 -10.23
C CYS A 560 -14.59 8.25 -11.09
N SER A 561 -15.25 9.09 -11.89
CA SER A 561 -14.65 9.98 -12.89
C SER A 561 -15.17 11.41 -12.73
N THR A 562 -15.20 11.94 -11.51
CA THR A 562 -15.16 13.40 -11.27
C THR A 562 -14.69 13.69 -9.85
N LEU A 563 -13.43 13.35 -9.56
CA LEU A 563 -12.57 14.15 -8.68
C LEU A 563 -11.39 14.77 -9.47
N SER A 564 -11.49 14.78 -10.81
CA SER A 564 -10.65 15.63 -11.64
C SER A 564 -11.32 17.01 -11.82
N ALA A 565 -10.56 18.04 -11.44
CA ALA A 565 -10.66 19.42 -11.93
C ALA A 565 -12.05 20.07 -12.05
N LYS A 566 -12.56 20.60 -10.94
CA LYS A 566 -13.10 21.97 -10.92
C LYS A 566 -12.67 22.69 -9.64
N ASN A 567 -11.45 23.23 -9.69
CA ASN A 567 -11.18 24.49 -9.00
C ASN A 567 -12.09 25.54 -9.63
N ASN A 568 -13.12 25.96 -8.89
CA ASN A 568 -13.58 27.34 -8.83
C ASN A 568 -14.60 27.49 -7.70
N GLY A 569 -14.17 28.17 -6.63
CA GLY A 569 -15.03 28.95 -5.75
C GLY A 569 -15.85 28.18 -4.71
N ASN A 570 -15.46 28.36 -3.45
CA ASN A 570 -16.27 28.18 -2.24
C ASN A 570 -16.73 26.76 -1.91
N CYS A 571 -15.90 26.05 -1.16
CA CYS A 571 -16.20 25.57 0.20
C CYS A 571 -14.92 25.05 0.88
#